data_AF-A0A9Q4EZZ4-F1
#
_entry.id   AF-A0A9Q4EZZ4-F1
#
_cell.length_a   1.000
_cell.length_b   1.000
_cell.length_c   1.000
_cell.angle_alpha   90.00
_cell.angle_beta   90.00
_cell.angle_gamma   90.00
#
_symmetry.space_group_name_H-M   'P 1'
#
loop_
_entity.id
_entity.type
_entity.pdbx_description
1 polymer ?
#
loop_
_entity_poly.entity_id
_entity_poly.type
_entity_poly.pdbx_seq_one_letter_code
_entity_poly.pdbx_strand_id
1 'polypeptide(L)'
;MTVKDLIKNKDYDYISYRLKIPKDKEKYYGKSIFIGCAASKNGKLISLDGDTYEKDDTVLEYEEWSKPEENIKSGLTVVID
;
A
#
# COMPACT_ATOMS: atom_id res chain seq x y z
N MET A 1 -8.41 0.09 -10.65
CA MET A 1 -9.07 -0.46 -9.45
C MET A 1 -8.70 0.42 -8.27
N THR A 2 -9.52 0.47 -7.22
CA THR A 2 -9.16 1.26 -6.03
C THR A 2 -8.52 0.40 -4.95
N VAL A 3 -7.91 1.03 -3.95
CA VAL A 3 -7.45 0.35 -2.74
C VAL A 3 -8.59 -0.42 -2.08
N LYS A 4 -9.79 0.16 -2.03
CA LYS A 4 -11.02 -0.49 -1.52
C LYS A 4 -11.30 -1.80 -2.24
N ASP A 5 -11.09 -1.86 -3.55
CA ASP A 5 -11.28 -3.09 -4.33
C ASP A 5 -10.28 -4.19 -3.95
N LEU A 6 -9.04 -3.83 -3.61
CA LEU A 6 -8.01 -4.79 -3.18
C LEU A 6 -8.33 -5.37 -1.79
N ILE A 7 -8.72 -4.54 -0.85
CA ILE A 7 -8.88 -4.95 0.55
C ILE A 7 -10.29 -5.49 0.89
N LYS A 8 -11.26 -5.44 -0.05
CA LYS A 8 -12.66 -5.78 0.23
C LYS A 8 -12.87 -7.20 0.77
N ASN A 9 -12.07 -8.15 0.31
CA ASN A 9 -12.22 -9.58 0.60
C ASN A 9 -10.96 -10.19 1.24
N LYS A 10 -9.97 -9.35 1.59
CA LYS A 10 -8.69 -9.81 2.13
C LYS A 10 -8.15 -8.83 3.14
N ASP A 11 -7.70 -9.40 4.25
CA ASP A 11 -7.01 -8.67 5.30
C ASP A 11 -5.50 -8.75 5.05
N TYR A 12 -4.82 -7.62 5.28
CA TYR A 12 -3.38 -7.49 5.22
C TYR A 12 -2.88 -7.01 6.57
N ASP A 13 -1.90 -7.70 7.11
CA ASP A 13 -1.21 -7.32 8.34
C ASP A 13 -0.41 -6.02 8.12
N TYR A 14 0.08 -5.82 6.89
CA TYR A 14 0.84 -4.64 6.51
C TYR A 14 0.62 -4.26 5.04
N ILE A 15 0.37 -2.99 4.78
CA ILE A 15 0.20 -2.38 3.47
C ILE A 15 1.22 -1.25 3.36
N SER A 16 2.21 -1.39 2.49
CA SER A 16 3.19 -0.36 2.15
C SER A 16 2.64 0.53 1.04
N TYR A 17 2.26 1.77 1.38
CA TYR A 17 1.81 2.75 0.41
C TYR A 17 3.00 3.43 -0.25
N ARG A 18 2.94 3.52 -1.57
CA ARG A 18 3.94 4.20 -2.38
C ARG A 18 3.27 5.15 -3.36
N LEU A 19 3.82 6.35 -3.50
CA LEU A 19 3.38 7.32 -4.51
C LEU A 19 4.19 7.14 -5.79
N LYS A 20 3.53 7.11 -6.94
CA LYS A 20 4.19 7.07 -8.25
C LYS A 20 5.02 8.33 -8.46
N ILE A 21 6.27 8.14 -8.86
CA ILE A 21 7.14 9.26 -9.22
C ILE A 21 6.99 9.57 -10.71
N PRO A 22 6.85 10.85 -11.09
CA PRO A 22 6.89 11.27 -12.48
C PRO A 22 8.15 10.80 -13.21
N LYS A 23 8.02 10.41 -14.47
CA LYS A 23 9.10 9.78 -15.26
C LYS A 23 10.38 10.61 -15.35
N ASP A 24 10.26 11.93 -15.39
CA ASP A 24 11.39 12.88 -15.42
C ASP A 24 12.16 12.95 -14.09
N LYS A 25 11.53 12.51 -12.99
CA LYS A 25 12.09 12.49 -11.63
C LYS A 25 12.54 11.10 -11.17
N GLU A 26 12.24 10.03 -11.93
CA GLU A 26 12.58 8.65 -11.55
C GLU A 26 14.10 8.45 -11.31
N LYS A 27 14.97 9.19 -12.03
CA LYS A 27 16.42 9.12 -11.83
C LYS A 27 16.89 9.56 -10.43
N TYR A 28 16.09 10.33 -9.71
CA TYR A 28 16.44 10.86 -8.39
C TYR A 28 15.78 10.09 -7.26
N TYR A 29 14.53 9.64 -7.46
CA TYR A 29 13.71 9.07 -6.39
C TYR A 29 13.30 7.61 -6.62
N GLY A 30 13.67 7.03 -7.77
CA GLY A 30 13.17 5.73 -8.22
C GLY A 30 11.75 5.84 -8.81
N LYS A 31 11.14 4.69 -9.11
CA LYS A 31 9.82 4.61 -9.76
C LYS A 31 8.65 5.04 -8.87
N SER A 32 8.81 4.91 -7.56
CA SER A 32 7.83 5.28 -6.54
C SER A 32 8.53 5.49 -5.21
N ILE A 33 7.96 6.31 -4.32
CA ILE A 33 8.48 6.58 -2.97
C ILE A 33 7.54 6.03 -1.92
N PHE A 34 8.08 5.53 -0.80
CA PHE A 34 7.26 5.16 0.36
C PHE A 34 6.65 6.41 0.98
N ILE A 35 5.35 6.36 1.25
CA ILE A 35 4.60 7.50 1.83
C ILE A 35 3.83 7.13 3.10
N GLY A 36 3.81 5.86 3.49
CA GLY A 36 3.12 5.43 4.70
C GLY A 36 2.77 3.95 4.71
N CYS A 37 2.23 3.49 5.83
CA CYS A 37 1.76 2.14 6.04
C CYS A 37 0.47 2.04 6.85
N ALA A 38 -0.32 1.04 6.46
CA ALA A 38 -1.58 0.69 7.11
C ALA A 38 -1.71 -0.83 7.22
N ALA A 39 -2.69 -1.31 7.96
CA ALA A 39 -3.22 -2.66 7.85
C ALA A 39 -4.62 -2.60 7.22
N SER A 40 -5.16 -3.73 6.77
CA SER A 40 -6.57 -3.85 6.45
C SER A 40 -7.27 -4.91 7.29
N LYS A 41 -8.50 -4.60 7.70
CA LYS A 41 -9.39 -5.54 8.37
C LYS A 41 -10.83 -5.33 7.95
N ASN A 42 -11.48 -6.37 7.44
CA ASN A 42 -12.87 -6.32 6.97
C ASN A 42 -13.12 -5.18 5.97
N GLY A 43 -12.23 -5.00 5.00
CA GLY A 43 -12.32 -3.95 3.99
C GLY A 43 -12.11 -2.52 4.51
N LYS A 44 -11.61 -2.35 5.74
CA LYS A 44 -11.25 -1.05 6.33
C LYS A 44 -9.75 -0.93 6.46
N LEU A 45 -9.22 0.27 6.22
CA LEU A 45 -7.83 0.61 6.49
C LEU A 45 -7.66 1.02 7.96
N ILE A 46 -6.55 0.59 8.55
CA ILE A 46 -6.14 0.92 9.92
C ILE A 46 -4.72 1.49 9.80
N SER A 47 -4.56 2.76 10.12
CA SER A 47 -3.23 3.41 10.10
C SER A 47 -2.26 2.73 11.06
N LEU A 48 -1.02 2.50 10.61
CA LEU A 48 0.05 1.96 11.45
C LEU A 48 1.10 3.02 11.83
N ASP A 49 1.08 4.17 11.18
CA ASP A 49 2.00 5.30 11.39
C ASP A 49 1.32 6.58 11.87
N GLY A 50 -0.02 6.59 11.98
CA GLY A 50 -0.79 7.75 12.42
C GLY A 50 -1.35 8.60 11.27
N ASP A 51 -1.03 8.27 10.02
CA ASP A 51 -1.53 8.97 8.84
C ASP A 51 -2.93 8.50 8.44
N THR A 52 -3.56 9.27 7.54
CA THR A 52 -4.87 8.96 6.96
C THR A 52 -4.73 8.46 5.54
N TYR A 53 -5.52 7.45 5.17
CA TYR A 53 -5.45 6.79 3.87
C TYR A 53 -6.80 6.80 3.16
N GLU A 54 -6.79 7.15 1.88
CA GLU A 54 -7.98 7.19 1.05
C GLU A 54 -8.21 5.84 0.37
N LYS A 55 -9.31 5.17 0.73
CA LYS A 55 -9.64 3.86 0.15
C LYS A 55 -9.98 3.95 -1.35
N ASP A 56 -10.33 5.15 -1.83
CA ASP A 56 -10.73 5.38 -3.21
C ASP A 56 -9.53 5.77 -4.10
N ASP A 57 -8.30 5.77 -3.54
CA ASP A 57 -7.06 5.95 -4.29
C ASP A 57 -6.94 4.93 -5.42
N THR A 58 -6.53 5.42 -6.59
CA THR A 58 -6.34 4.60 -7.78
C THR A 58 -5.04 3.82 -7.67
N VAL A 59 -5.16 2.50 -7.72
CA VAL A 59 -4.00 1.60 -7.72
C VAL A 59 -3.46 1.48 -9.13
N LEU A 60 -2.17 1.79 -9.29
CA LEU A 60 -1.42 1.65 -10.53
C LEU A 60 -0.72 0.28 -10.60
N GLU A 61 -0.07 -0.12 -9.51
CA GLU A 61 0.65 -1.39 -9.38
C GLU A 61 0.48 -1.93 -7.94
N TYR A 62 0.47 -3.25 -7.77
CA TYR A 62 0.49 -3.86 -6.44
C TYR A 62 1.21 -5.20 -6.45
N GLU A 63 1.78 -5.57 -5.31
CA GLU A 63 2.46 -6.85 -5.09
C GLU A 63 2.12 -7.38 -3.70
N GLU A 64 1.70 -8.64 -3.62
CA GLU A 64 1.49 -9.32 -2.36
C GLU A 64 2.76 -10.04 -1.91
N TRP A 65 3.01 -10.04 -0.61
CA TRP A 65 4.19 -10.67 -0.03
C TRP A 65 3.91 -11.17 1.40
N SER A 66 4.87 -11.86 1.99
CA SER A 66 4.85 -12.23 3.40
C SER A 66 6.24 -12.07 3.99
N LYS A 67 6.30 -11.78 5.29
CA LYS A 67 7.54 -11.64 6.06
C LYS A 67 7.36 -12.19 7.48
N PRO A 68 7.28 -13.53 7.63
CA PRO A 68 6.93 -14.16 8.89
C PRO A 68 7.86 -13.81 10.06
N GLU A 69 9.14 -13.53 9.79
CA GLU A 69 10.13 -13.10 10.78
C GLU A 69 9.80 -11.75 11.44
N GLU A 70 8.98 -10.92 10.78
CA GLU A 70 8.46 -9.66 11.31
C GLU A 70 6.99 -9.78 11.74
N ASN A 71 6.46 -11.00 11.85
CA ASN A 71 5.06 -11.30 12.13
C ASN A 71 4.07 -10.79 11.07
N ILE A 72 4.52 -10.60 9.82
CA ILE A 72 3.67 -10.20 8.70
C ILE A 72 3.35 -11.44 7.86
N LYS A 73 2.12 -11.96 7.97
CA LYS A 73 1.67 -13.14 7.21
C LYS A 73 1.10 -12.74 5.85
N SER A 74 0.43 -11.58 5.80
CA SER A 74 -0.21 -11.02 4.62
C SER A 74 0.25 -9.58 4.43
N GLY A 75 1.23 -9.38 3.55
CA GLY A 75 1.76 -8.08 3.17
C GLY A 75 1.27 -7.65 1.80
N LEU A 76 1.12 -6.34 1.60
CA LEU A 76 0.78 -5.73 0.32
C LEU A 76 1.66 -4.51 0.11
N THR A 77 2.27 -4.38 -1.07
CA THR A 77 2.81 -3.11 -1.54
C THR A 77 1.84 -2.56 -2.57
N VAL A 78 1.44 -1.29 -2.42
CA VAL A 78 0.53 -0.62 -3.34
C VAL A 78 1.19 0.66 -3.85
N VAL A 79 1.21 0.84 -5.17
CA VAL A 79 1.61 2.07 -5.82
C VAL A 79 0.35 2.80 -6.28
N ILE A 80 0.16 4.00 -5.75
CA ILE A 80 -0.93 4.91 -6.09
C ILE A 80 -0.43 6.07 -6.95
N ASP A 81 -1.35 6.73 -7.65
CA ASP A 81 -1.09 7.92 -8.48
C ASP A 81 -0.80 9.18 -7.63
#